data_AF-A0A5E3X558-F1
#
_entry.id   AF-A0A5E3X558-F1
#
_cell.length_a   1.000
_cell.length_b   1.000
_cell.length_c   1.000
_cell.angle_alpha   90.00
_cell.angle_beta   90.00
_cell.angle_gamma   90.00
#
_symmetry.space_group_name_H-M   'P 1'
#
loop_
_entity.id
_entity.type
_entity.pdbx_description
1 polymer ?
#
loop_
_entity_poly.entity_id
_entity_poly.type
_entity_poly.pdbx_seq_one_letter_code
_entity_poly.pdbx_strand_id
1 'polypeptide(L)'
;MEPALVSLLSSPKPSQTEMLGSTLSPPVLCHTSTAQDERPNTPAYVRASTSCAMNGQLENGNALSPRRYANFSQPDHRQPPSFAYSSVTVVNRPEIIQAFLRVMLDKAGNPQPIYWSVNDLGTSCIGKNEILVFQCNLYTDCYGRVERLLEADAENALLEVRLLGWNSMHYGLKVPDAILIALAAVSRERLVSTYDEEARLRSLSHNVIQHAFTAITNVHDYLRHRDVTRIPRDPTTLALMDAFIENPDMQHFHPGLSTSTAYVFSDRILRLAIHIPEPPPRSLT
;
A
#
# COMPACT_ATOMS: atom_id res chain seq x y z
N MET A 1 48.40 -56.78 -14.47
CA MET A 1 47.57 -57.76 -15.17
C MET A 1 46.15 -57.24 -15.12
N GLU A 2 45.58 -56.86 -16.27
CA GLU A 2 44.11 -56.87 -16.44
C GLU A 2 43.67 -58.33 -16.68
N PRO A 3 42.37 -58.65 -16.69
CA PRO A 3 41.56 -58.36 -17.89
C PRO A 3 40.24 -57.63 -17.60
N ALA A 4 39.73 -56.94 -18.63
CA ALA A 4 38.38 -56.36 -18.65
C ALA A 4 37.37 -57.27 -19.37
N LEU A 5 36.08 -57.16 -19.01
CA LEU A 5 34.86 -57.48 -19.79
C LEU A 5 33.73 -56.63 -19.16
N VAL A 6 33.00 -55.70 -19.78
CA VAL A 6 32.49 -55.49 -21.16
C VAL A 6 31.17 -56.25 -21.45
N SER A 7 30.20 -55.52 -22.05
CA SER A 7 28.90 -55.95 -22.60
C SER A 7 27.70 -56.13 -21.65
N LEU A 8 26.43 -55.89 -22.05
CA LEU A 8 25.82 -55.16 -23.21
C LEU A 8 24.30 -54.98 -22.96
N LEU A 9 23.69 -53.87 -23.44
CA LEU A 9 22.26 -53.71 -23.81
C LEU A 9 21.21 -53.87 -22.65
N SER A 10 19.92 -53.55 -22.79
CA SER A 10 19.09 -53.16 -23.95
C SER A 10 18.07 -52.05 -23.61
N SER A 11 17.77 -51.16 -24.55
CA SER A 11 16.57 -50.31 -24.51
C SER A 11 15.36 -51.03 -25.14
N PRO A 12 14.13 -50.72 -24.70
CA PRO A 12 12.98 -50.77 -25.61
C PRO A 12 12.12 -49.48 -25.58
N LYS A 13 11.69 -49.06 -26.77
CA LYS A 13 10.74 -47.96 -27.02
C LYS A 13 10.22 -48.14 -28.47
N PRO A 14 9.01 -47.68 -28.85
CA PRO A 14 7.78 -47.53 -28.08
C PRO A 14 6.75 -48.61 -28.51
N SER A 15 5.48 -48.46 -28.12
CA SER A 15 4.36 -49.10 -28.85
C SER A 15 3.19 -48.12 -28.94
N GLN A 16 2.72 -47.88 -30.17
CA GLN A 16 1.50 -47.13 -30.45
C GLN A 16 0.30 -48.07 -30.45
N THR A 17 -0.88 -47.58 -30.09
CA THR A 17 -2.16 -48.17 -30.49
C THR A 17 -3.18 -47.04 -30.59
N GLU A 18 -3.61 -46.76 -31.82
CA GLU A 18 -4.74 -45.88 -32.10
C GLU A 18 -6.06 -46.63 -31.85
N MET A 19 -7.18 -45.91 -31.67
CA MET A 19 -8.49 -46.26 -32.26
C MET A 19 -9.55 -45.17 -31.99
N LEU A 20 -9.86 -44.42 -33.05
CA LEU A 20 -11.14 -43.77 -33.45
C LEU A 20 -12.28 -43.59 -32.41
N GLY A 21 -12.84 -42.36 -32.36
CA GLY A 21 -13.94 -41.98 -31.45
C GLY A 21 -14.80 -40.77 -31.86
N SER A 22 -15.15 -40.66 -33.15
CA SER A 22 -16.29 -39.92 -33.75
C SER A 22 -16.92 -38.66 -33.10
N THR A 23 -16.78 -37.53 -33.79
CA THR A 23 -17.83 -36.51 -34.11
C THR A 23 -18.76 -35.93 -33.02
N LEU A 24 -18.74 -34.60 -32.87
CA LEU A 24 -19.94 -33.74 -33.03
C LEU A 24 -19.56 -32.26 -33.25
N SER A 25 -20.30 -31.57 -34.11
CA SER A 25 -20.06 -30.16 -34.50
C SER A 25 -20.98 -29.18 -33.73
N PRO A 26 -20.63 -27.89 -33.60
CA PRO A 26 -21.35 -26.95 -32.74
C PRO A 26 -22.62 -26.36 -33.39
N PRO A 27 -23.60 -25.92 -32.59
CA PRO A 27 -24.73 -25.14 -33.08
C PRO A 27 -24.32 -23.68 -33.35
N VAL A 28 -24.42 -23.25 -34.61
CA VAL A 28 -24.49 -21.83 -34.96
C VAL A 28 -25.96 -21.41 -34.89
N LEU A 29 -26.27 -20.30 -34.21
CA LEU A 29 -27.55 -19.61 -34.31
C LEU A 29 -27.34 -18.12 -34.56
N CYS A 30 -27.75 -17.67 -35.74
CA CYS A 30 -27.81 -16.26 -36.10
C CYS A 30 -29.20 -15.70 -35.77
N HIS A 31 -29.28 -14.52 -35.15
CA HIS A 31 -30.48 -13.70 -35.20
C HIS A 31 -30.13 -12.25 -35.51
N THR A 32 -30.69 -11.75 -36.62
CA THR A 32 -30.55 -10.37 -37.12
C THR A 32 -31.90 -9.65 -37.09
N SER A 33 -31.97 -8.48 -36.45
CA SER A 33 -32.91 -7.36 -36.76
C SER A 33 -32.61 -6.19 -35.80
N THR A 34 -32.00 -5.08 -36.22
CA THR A 34 -32.54 -3.92 -36.99
C THR A 34 -33.37 -2.91 -36.18
N ALA A 35 -32.68 -1.89 -35.68
CA ALA A 35 -33.10 -0.47 -35.51
C ALA A 35 -31.78 0.30 -35.25
N GLN A 36 -31.40 1.46 -35.84
CA GLN A 36 -32.10 2.70 -36.22
C GLN A 36 -32.79 3.41 -35.04
N ASP A 37 -32.57 4.69 -34.78
CA ASP A 37 -31.62 5.66 -35.37
C ASP A 37 -31.38 6.83 -34.37
N GLU A 38 -30.71 7.88 -34.84
CA GLU A 38 -30.62 9.23 -34.28
C GLU A 38 -29.66 9.51 -33.09
N ARG A 39 -29.31 10.80 -33.00
CA ARG A 39 -28.10 11.37 -32.37
C ARG A 39 -28.46 12.24 -31.14
N PRO A 40 -27.48 12.74 -30.36
CA PRO A 40 -27.71 13.08 -28.95
C PRO A 40 -28.24 14.50 -28.72
N ASN A 41 -28.72 14.74 -27.49
CA ASN A 41 -28.88 16.07 -26.91
C ASN A 41 -28.47 16.09 -25.43
N THR A 42 -27.70 17.11 -25.05
CA THR A 42 -27.26 17.43 -23.68
C THR A 42 -27.01 18.94 -23.57
N PRO A 43 -27.09 19.55 -22.38
CA PRO A 43 -27.99 19.27 -21.26
C PRO A 43 -28.78 20.53 -20.83
N ALA A 44 -29.93 20.36 -20.16
CA ALA A 44 -30.69 21.49 -19.61
C ALA A 44 -30.09 22.00 -18.29
N TYR A 45 -29.75 23.29 -18.25
CA TYR A 45 -29.13 23.97 -17.10
C TYR A 45 -30.19 24.28 -16.02
N VAL A 46 -30.14 23.62 -14.85
CA VAL A 46 -31.05 23.90 -13.72
C VAL A 46 -30.29 24.56 -12.57
N ARG A 47 -30.52 25.87 -12.41
CA ARG A 47 -29.85 26.73 -11.43
C ARG A 47 -30.66 26.77 -10.12
N ALA A 48 -30.36 25.87 -9.19
CA ALA A 48 -30.85 25.98 -7.82
C ALA A 48 -30.18 27.18 -7.12
N SER A 49 -30.96 28.07 -6.52
CA SER A 49 -30.45 29.21 -5.75
C SER A 49 -31.44 29.54 -4.64
N THR A 50 -31.07 29.22 -3.40
CA THR A 50 -31.96 29.36 -2.24
C THR A 50 -31.31 30.28 -1.21
N SER A 51 -31.66 31.57 -1.27
CA SER A 51 -31.25 32.56 -0.27
C SER A 51 -32.29 32.64 0.84
N CYS A 52 -31.90 32.32 2.07
CA CYS A 52 -32.71 32.54 3.27
C CYS A 52 -31.93 33.41 4.27
N ALA A 53 -32.02 34.72 4.10
CA ALA A 53 -31.61 35.68 5.12
C ALA A 53 -32.83 36.12 5.92
N MET A 54 -32.72 36.12 7.26
CA MET A 54 -33.64 36.84 8.14
C MET A 54 -32.84 37.55 9.24
N ASN A 55 -33.08 38.85 9.39
CA ASN A 55 -32.56 39.67 10.49
C ASN A 55 -33.45 39.54 11.73
N GLY A 56 -32.88 39.73 12.92
CA GLY A 56 -33.62 39.68 14.18
C GLY A 56 -32.82 40.20 15.39
N GLN A 57 -32.65 41.52 15.50
CA GLN A 57 -32.44 42.20 16.79
C GLN A 57 -33.84 42.46 17.43
N LEU A 58 -34.08 42.87 18.68
CA LEU A 58 -33.29 43.29 19.86
C LEU A 58 -33.99 42.67 21.14
N GLU A 59 -33.65 42.82 22.43
CA GLU A 59 -32.55 43.42 23.22
C GLU A 59 -32.58 42.88 24.68
N ASN A 60 -31.65 43.31 25.55
CA ASN A 60 -31.70 43.47 27.02
C ASN A 60 -32.24 42.36 27.98
N GLY A 61 -31.51 42.11 29.09
CA GLY A 61 -32.09 41.33 30.22
C GLY A 61 -31.19 40.85 31.38
N ASN A 62 -30.42 41.72 32.04
CA ASN A 62 -29.87 41.57 33.41
C ASN A 62 -29.38 40.20 33.96
N ALA A 63 -28.06 40.05 34.01
CA ALA A 63 -27.25 39.67 35.19
C ALA A 63 -27.73 38.59 36.19
N LEU A 64 -27.07 37.42 36.17
CA LEU A 64 -26.95 36.52 37.33
C LEU A 64 -25.53 35.93 37.46
N SER A 65 -24.86 36.27 38.57
CA SER A 65 -23.76 35.57 39.27
C SER A 65 -22.58 34.96 38.47
N PRO A 66 -21.33 35.40 38.69
CA PRO A 66 -20.16 34.68 38.19
C PRO A 66 -20.02 33.33 38.91
N ARG A 67 -20.26 32.22 38.21
CA ARG A 67 -19.88 30.89 38.71
C ARG A 67 -18.36 30.86 38.88
N ARG A 68 -17.91 30.57 40.11
CA ARG A 68 -16.52 30.22 40.37
C ARG A 68 -16.14 29.05 39.47
N TYR A 69 -15.20 29.26 38.55
CA TYR A 69 -14.47 28.14 37.99
C TYR A 69 -13.76 27.45 39.15
N ALA A 70 -14.07 26.18 39.39
CA ALA A 70 -13.28 25.39 40.31
C ALA A 70 -11.85 25.32 39.77
N ASN A 71 -10.86 25.40 40.66
CA ASN A 71 -9.47 25.22 40.28
C ASN A 71 -9.29 23.79 39.76
N PHE A 72 -9.35 23.62 38.43
CA PHE A 72 -8.74 22.48 37.77
C PHE A 72 -7.23 22.65 37.94
N SER A 73 -6.70 22.03 38.99
CA SER A 73 -5.27 21.79 39.14
C SER A 73 -4.77 21.23 37.81
N GLN A 74 -3.77 21.87 37.20
CA GLN A 74 -3.17 21.36 35.98
C GLN A 74 -2.73 19.91 36.22
N PRO A 75 -3.00 18.97 35.31
CA PRO A 75 -2.38 17.66 35.38
C PRO A 75 -0.87 17.87 35.32
N ASP A 76 -0.19 17.48 36.38
CA ASP A 76 1.25 17.59 36.58
C ASP A 76 1.97 17.06 35.31
N HIS A 77 2.62 17.96 34.55
CA HIS A 77 3.25 17.66 33.26
C HIS A 77 4.55 16.86 33.43
N ARG A 78 4.45 15.73 34.13
CA ARG A 78 5.45 14.67 34.10
C ARG A 78 5.51 14.14 32.68
N GLN A 79 6.52 14.58 31.93
CA GLN A 79 6.90 13.86 30.73
C GLN A 79 7.04 12.38 31.10
N PRO A 80 6.37 11.45 30.40
CA PRO A 80 6.65 10.04 30.61
C PRO A 80 8.16 9.83 30.38
N PRO A 81 8.84 8.98 31.18
CA PRO A 81 10.27 8.76 31.00
C PRO A 81 10.50 8.34 29.55
N SER A 82 11.43 9.02 28.88
CA SER A 82 11.75 8.77 27.49
C SER A 82 12.37 7.37 27.35
N PHE A 83 11.53 6.38 27.10
CA PHE A 83 11.95 5.03 26.75
C PHE A 83 12.64 5.10 25.39
N ALA A 84 13.96 5.34 25.43
CA ALA A 84 14.85 5.23 24.28
C ALA A 84 14.96 3.75 23.91
N TYR A 85 13.93 3.23 23.23
CA TYR A 85 13.92 1.88 22.68
C TYR A 85 15.09 1.75 21.70
N SER A 86 16.13 1.02 22.10
CA SER A 86 17.26 0.75 21.22
C SER A 86 16.78 0.01 19.98
N SER A 87 17.02 0.61 18.80
CA SER A 87 16.71 -0.02 17.52
C SER A 87 17.52 -1.31 17.38
N VAL A 88 16.83 -2.45 17.26
CA VAL A 88 17.48 -3.75 17.02
C VAL A 88 17.27 -4.11 15.56
N THR A 89 18.35 -4.30 14.80
CA THR A 89 18.26 -4.67 13.40
C THR A 89 17.75 -6.10 13.24
N VAL A 90 16.86 -6.30 12.27
CA VAL A 90 16.37 -7.61 11.84
C VAL A 90 17.32 -8.12 10.77
N VAL A 91 18.05 -9.18 11.12
CA VAL A 91 19.07 -9.76 10.24
C VAL A 91 18.43 -10.18 8.91
N ASN A 92 18.99 -9.74 7.78
CA ASN A 92 18.44 -10.01 6.45
C ASN A 92 18.68 -11.47 6.01
N ARG A 93 17.86 -12.38 6.57
CA ARG A 93 17.78 -13.80 6.22
C ARG A 93 16.32 -14.20 6.03
N PRO A 94 15.96 -14.93 4.96
CA PRO A 94 14.58 -15.35 4.69
C PRO A 94 13.90 -16.05 5.84
N GLU A 95 14.61 -16.90 6.60
CA GLU A 95 14.03 -17.63 7.72
C GLU A 95 13.67 -16.70 8.89
N ILE A 96 14.48 -15.65 9.12
CA ILE A 96 14.29 -14.68 10.20
C ILE A 96 13.19 -13.68 9.83
N ILE A 97 13.22 -13.13 8.62
CA ILE A 97 12.19 -12.20 8.15
C ILE A 97 10.85 -12.93 7.96
N GLN A 98 10.83 -14.14 7.42
CA GLN A 98 9.59 -14.92 7.36
C GLN A 98 9.06 -15.29 8.76
N ALA A 99 9.91 -15.64 9.73
CA ALA A 99 9.47 -15.88 11.11
C ALA A 99 8.89 -14.60 11.76
N PHE A 100 9.54 -13.45 11.56
CA PHE A 100 9.05 -12.16 12.02
C PHE A 100 7.71 -11.79 11.38
N LEU A 101 7.59 -11.88 10.06
CA LEU A 101 6.38 -11.57 9.30
C LEU A 101 5.21 -12.55 9.58
N ARG A 102 5.50 -13.79 10.00
CA ARG A 102 4.48 -14.75 10.49
C ARG A 102 3.91 -14.41 11.88
N VAL A 103 4.63 -13.64 12.70
CA VAL A 103 4.12 -13.11 13.98
C VAL A 103 3.46 -11.74 13.76
N MET A 104 3.94 -10.98 12.78
CA MET A 104 3.46 -9.66 12.37
C MET A 104 2.26 -9.73 11.44
N LEU A 105 1.17 -10.32 11.93
CA LEU A 105 -0.09 -10.47 11.20
C LEU A 105 -1.04 -9.29 11.43
N ASP A 106 -1.90 -9.05 10.44
CA ASP A 106 -3.03 -8.11 10.50
C ASP A 106 -4.29 -8.74 11.14
N LYS A 107 -5.41 -7.99 11.19
CA LYS A 107 -6.66 -8.46 11.81
C LYS A 107 -7.32 -9.64 11.08
N ALA A 108 -6.97 -9.90 9.82
CA ALA A 108 -7.42 -11.07 9.06
C ALA A 108 -6.39 -12.22 9.07
N GLY A 109 -5.26 -12.06 9.77
CA GLY A 109 -4.19 -13.05 9.82
C GLY A 109 -3.23 -12.99 8.61
N ASN A 110 -3.27 -11.93 7.81
CA ASN A 110 -2.34 -11.75 6.70
C ASN A 110 -1.00 -11.19 7.20
N PRO A 111 0.15 -11.61 6.63
CA PRO A 111 1.43 -10.93 6.83
C PRO A 111 1.38 -9.45 6.38
N GLN A 112 2.39 -8.67 6.77
CA GLN A 112 2.58 -7.28 6.33
C GLN A 112 2.33 -7.12 4.81
N PRO A 113 1.33 -6.33 4.39
CA PRO A 113 1.07 -6.09 2.98
C PRO A 113 2.07 -5.11 2.37
N ILE A 114 2.36 -5.32 1.09
CA ILE A 114 3.19 -4.44 0.26
C ILE A 114 2.45 -3.16 -0.18
N TYR A 115 1.11 -3.18 -0.20
CA TYR A 115 0.27 -2.05 -0.59
C TYR A 115 -0.42 -1.41 0.63
N TRP A 116 -0.29 -0.10 0.78
CA TRP A 116 -0.88 0.69 1.86
C TRP A 116 -1.88 1.72 1.31
N SER A 117 -3.13 1.66 1.72
CA SER A 117 -4.07 2.77 1.55
C SER A 117 -3.82 3.82 2.63
N VAL A 118 -3.47 5.05 2.24
CA VAL A 118 -3.34 6.18 3.18
C VAL A 118 -4.74 6.72 3.50
N ASN A 119 -4.98 7.05 4.77
CA ASN A 119 -6.28 7.52 5.25
C ASN A 119 -6.46 9.02 5.03
N ASP A 120 -7.42 9.43 4.20
CA ASP A 120 -7.68 10.83 3.84
C ASP A 120 -8.30 11.68 4.95
N LEU A 121 -8.65 11.11 6.12
CA LEU A 121 -9.09 11.87 7.30
C LEU A 121 -8.02 12.82 7.87
N GLY A 122 -6.78 12.79 7.35
CA GLY A 122 -5.69 13.69 7.73
C GLY A 122 -5.84 15.12 7.20
N THR A 123 -4.85 15.96 7.49
CA THR A 123 -4.72 17.35 6.97
C THR A 123 -3.28 17.70 6.58
N SER A 124 -2.31 16.86 6.91
CA SER A 124 -0.92 17.03 6.50
C SER A 124 -0.77 16.74 5.01
N CYS A 125 0.05 17.54 4.31
CA CYS A 125 0.43 17.21 2.93
C CYS A 125 1.47 16.06 2.92
N ILE A 126 1.53 15.31 1.82
CA ILE A 126 2.48 14.21 1.62
C ILE A 126 3.42 14.58 0.48
N GLY A 127 4.72 14.43 0.74
CA GLY A 127 5.79 14.73 -0.20
C GLY A 127 7.03 13.89 0.07
N LYS A 128 8.15 14.24 -0.57
CA LYS A 128 9.40 13.50 -0.39
C LYS A 128 9.93 13.59 1.04
N ASN A 129 10.35 12.44 1.56
CA ASN A 129 10.79 12.16 2.93
C ASN A 129 9.67 12.11 3.99
N GLU A 130 8.39 12.29 3.65
CA GLU A 130 7.32 12.20 4.64
C GLU A 130 7.15 10.80 5.21
N ILE A 131 6.81 10.74 6.51
CA ILE A 131 6.68 9.48 7.26
C ILE A 131 5.23 9.03 7.27
N LEU A 132 5.00 7.81 6.78
CA LEU A 132 3.75 7.09 6.89
C LEU A 132 3.86 6.03 7.99
N VAL A 133 2.84 5.95 8.84
CA VAL A 133 2.70 4.94 9.89
C VAL A 133 1.54 4.03 9.54
N PHE A 134 1.84 2.79 9.19
CA PHE A 134 0.88 1.74 8.89
C PHE A 134 0.67 0.87 10.14
N GLN A 135 -0.56 0.81 10.66
CA GLN A 135 -0.84 -0.04 11.81
C GLN A 135 -0.97 -1.50 11.37
N CYS A 136 0.03 -2.34 11.68
CA CYS A 136 -0.04 -3.77 11.38
C CYS A 136 -1.14 -4.43 12.23
N ASN A 137 -1.10 -4.19 13.54
CA ASN A 137 -2.08 -4.66 14.51
C ASN A 137 -2.09 -3.77 15.77
N LEU A 138 -2.80 -4.18 16.82
CA LEU A 138 -2.95 -3.40 18.06
C LEU A 138 -1.62 -3.10 18.77
N TYR A 139 -0.59 -3.93 18.59
CA TYR A 139 0.65 -3.88 19.37
C TYR A 139 1.89 -3.48 18.55
N THR A 140 1.78 -3.39 17.22
CA THR A 140 2.90 -3.03 16.34
C THR A 140 2.48 -2.14 15.17
N ASP A 141 3.26 -1.09 14.96
CA ASP A 141 3.19 -0.19 13.80
C ASP A 141 4.40 -0.39 12.88
N CYS A 142 4.19 -0.35 11.56
CA CYS A 142 5.25 -0.21 10.56
C CYS A 142 5.44 1.26 10.18
N TYR A 143 6.69 1.66 9.95
CA TYR A 143 7.08 3.02 9.58
C TYR A 143 7.68 2.96 8.18
N GLY A 144 7.16 3.79 7.28
CA GLY A 144 7.67 3.96 5.93
C GLY A 144 7.96 5.42 5.63
N ARG A 145 8.93 5.69 4.76
CA ARG A 145 9.25 7.02 4.27
C ARG A 145 8.99 7.10 2.77
N VAL A 146 8.25 8.11 2.33
CA VAL A 146 8.03 8.40 0.91
C VAL A 146 9.34 8.82 0.25
N GLU A 147 9.86 8.04 -0.71
CA GLU A 147 11.12 8.35 -1.42
C GLU A 147 10.88 8.99 -2.80
N ARG A 148 9.81 8.59 -3.52
CA ARG A 148 9.38 9.19 -4.80
C ARG A 148 7.88 9.00 -5.08
N LEU A 149 7.30 9.90 -5.87
CA LEU A 149 6.08 9.59 -6.64
C LEU A 149 6.44 8.58 -7.73
N LEU A 150 5.54 7.63 -8.01
CA LEU A 150 5.64 6.70 -9.15
C LEU A 150 4.75 7.19 -10.29
N GLU A 151 3.44 7.14 -10.09
CA GLU A 151 2.37 7.38 -11.08
C GLU A 151 1.13 7.98 -10.37
N ALA A 152 0.19 8.53 -11.13
CA ALA A 152 -1.07 9.06 -10.58
C ALA A 152 -2.24 8.90 -11.56
N ASP A 153 -3.48 9.03 -11.09
CA ASP A 153 -4.68 9.17 -11.92
C ASP A 153 -5.38 10.52 -11.66
N ALA A 154 -6.69 10.62 -11.92
CA ALA A 154 -7.45 11.86 -11.68
C ALA A 154 -7.64 12.19 -10.19
N GLU A 155 -7.69 11.17 -9.33
CA GLU A 155 -8.07 11.27 -7.91
C GLU A 155 -6.93 10.86 -6.99
N ASN A 156 -6.13 9.86 -7.37
CA ASN A 156 -5.15 9.20 -6.53
C ASN A 156 -3.72 9.33 -7.08
N ALA A 157 -2.73 9.25 -6.19
CA ALA A 157 -1.32 9.13 -6.54
C ALA A 157 -0.69 7.95 -5.82
N LEU A 158 0.22 7.26 -6.51
CA LEU A 158 0.95 6.10 -6.02
C LEU A 158 2.40 6.49 -5.71
N LEU A 159 2.81 6.20 -4.49
CA LEU A 159 4.09 6.57 -3.92
C LEU A 159 4.93 5.33 -3.63
N GLU A 160 6.24 5.43 -3.86
CA GLU A 160 7.20 4.46 -3.34
C GLU A 160 7.59 4.84 -1.92
N VAL A 161 7.48 3.87 -1.01
CA VAL A 161 7.68 4.05 0.42
C VAL A 161 8.77 3.09 0.91
N ARG A 162 9.96 3.59 1.23
CA ARG A 162 11.01 2.77 1.85
C ARG A 162 10.65 2.49 3.30
N LEU A 163 10.68 1.22 3.70
CA LEU A 163 10.42 0.82 5.08
C LEU A 163 11.59 1.21 5.98
N LEU A 164 11.27 1.79 7.13
CA LEU A 164 12.21 2.17 8.19
C LEU A 164 12.23 1.17 9.34
N GLY A 165 11.16 0.39 9.52
CA GLY A 165 11.05 -0.62 10.56
C GLY A 165 9.66 -0.78 11.15
N TRP A 166 9.61 -1.48 12.27
CA TRP A 166 8.39 -1.80 13.02
C TRP A 166 8.60 -1.50 14.51
N ASN A 167 7.77 -0.65 15.11
CA ASN A 167 7.79 -0.42 16.56
C ASN A 167 6.73 -1.29 17.24
N SER A 168 7.18 -2.25 18.04
CA SER A 168 6.33 -3.22 18.75
C SER A 168 6.34 -2.99 20.25
N MET A 169 5.19 -3.12 20.92
CA MET A 169 5.03 -2.87 22.35
C MET A 169 6.00 -3.70 23.23
N HIS A 170 6.33 -4.93 22.82
CA HIS A 170 7.16 -5.85 23.61
C HIS A 170 8.64 -5.86 23.24
N TYR A 171 9.00 -5.50 22.00
CA TYR A 171 10.38 -5.60 21.52
C TYR A 171 10.96 -4.26 21.04
N GLY A 172 10.21 -3.16 21.16
CA GLY A 172 10.58 -1.84 20.67
C GLY A 172 10.69 -1.78 19.15
N LEU A 173 11.49 -0.83 18.67
CA LEU A 173 11.78 -0.60 17.26
C LEU A 173 12.70 -1.68 16.67
N LYS A 174 12.24 -2.32 15.60
CA LYS A 174 12.97 -3.27 14.76
C LYS A 174 13.19 -2.69 13.37
N VAL A 175 14.45 -2.60 12.91
CA VAL A 175 14.83 -1.97 11.63
C VAL A 175 15.30 -3.07 10.67
N PRO A 176 14.93 -3.10 9.38
CA PRO A 176 15.50 -4.08 8.44
C PRO A 176 16.97 -3.78 8.14
N ASP A 177 17.81 -4.82 8.05
CA ASP A 177 19.22 -4.72 7.65
C ASP A 177 19.40 -4.16 6.21
N ALA A 178 18.46 -4.46 5.32
CA ALA A 178 18.50 -4.08 3.90
C ALA A 178 17.31 -3.21 3.49
N ILE A 179 17.33 -2.71 2.24
CA ILE A 179 16.24 -1.92 1.69
C ILE A 179 15.02 -2.84 1.47
N LEU A 180 13.86 -2.36 1.92
CA LEU A 180 12.54 -2.93 1.65
C LEU A 180 11.61 -1.77 1.28
N ILE A 181 10.66 -2.00 0.39
CA ILE A 181 9.66 -0.98 0.00
C ILE A 181 8.23 -1.46 0.23
N ALA A 182 7.33 -0.48 0.26
CA ALA A 182 5.91 -0.64 0.06
C ALA A 182 5.44 0.38 -1.01
N LEU A 183 4.26 0.13 -1.58
CA LEU A 183 3.53 1.10 -2.39
C LEU A 183 2.44 1.74 -1.53
N ALA A 184 2.28 3.05 -1.58
CA ALA A 184 1.20 3.75 -0.88
C ALA A 184 0.35 4.58 -1.84
N ALA A 185 -0.98 4.44 -1.76
CA ALA A 185 -1.91 5.28 -2.49
C ALA A 185 -2.49 6.37 -1.57
N VAL A 186 -2.61 7.59 -2.09
CA VAL A 186 -3.18 8.76 -1.39
C VAL A 186 -4.03 9.59 -2.35
N SER A 187 -5.09 10.25 -1.84
CA SER A 187 -5.78 11.32 -2.59
C SER A 187 -4.80 12.41 -3.05
N ARG A 188 -4.94 12.86 -4.30
CA ARG A 188 -4.08 13.90 -4.90
C ARG A 188 -4.19 15.25 -4.22
N GLU A 189 -5.33 15.57 -3.59
CA GLU A 189 -5.50 16.81 -2.83
C GLU A 189 -4.53 16.92 -1.64
N ARG A 190 -3.98 15.78 -1.20
CA ARG A 190 -3.02 15.69 -0.11
C ARG A 190 -1.56 15.82 -0.55
N LEU A 191 -1.25 15.88 -1.84
CA LEU A 191 0.14 16.03 -2.28
C LEU A 191 0.68 17.43 -1.97
N VAL A 192 1.97 17.52 -1.64
CA VAL A 192 2.68 18.81 -1.74
C VAL A 192 2.71 19.28 -3.20
N SER A 193 2.74 20.59 -3.45
CA SER A 193 2.61 21.16 -4.80
C SER A 193 3.58 20.56 -5.83
N THR A 194 4.83 20.32 -5.45
CA THR A 194 5.83 19.69 -6.32
C THR A 194 5.50 18.26 -6.72
N TYR A 195 4.80 17.51 -5.87
CA TYR A 195 4.31 16.16 -6.17
C TYR A 195 3.02 16.18 -6.99
N ASP A 196 2.13 17.16 -6.84
CA ASP A 196 0.98 17.30 -7.76
C ASP A 196 1.41 17.76 -9.15
N GLU A 197 2.42 18.63 -9.25
CA GLU A 197 3.07 18.98 -10.52
C GLU A 197 3.67 17.74 -11.20
N GLU A 198 4.39 16.89 -10.45
CA GLU A 198 4.94 15.62 -10.93
C GLU A 198 3.81 14.62 -11.32
N ALA A 199 2.74 14.55 -10.53
CA ALA A 199 1.57 13.71 -10.79
C ALA A 199 0.85 14.07 -12.11
N ARG A 200 0.73 15.38 -12.43
CA ARG A 200 0.18 15.85 -13.71
C ARG A 200 1.03 15.38 -14.92
N LEU A 201 2.34 15.27 -14.74
CA LEU A 201 3.27 14.79 -15.77
C LEU A 201 3.30 13.24 -15.88
N ARG A 202 2.81 12.53 -14.87
CA ARG A 202 2.74 11.06 -14.80
C ARG A 202 1.31 10.52 -14.62
N SER A 203 0.34 11.21 -15.25
CA SER A 203 -1.06 10.81 -15.21
C SER A 203 -1.30 9.59 -16.10
N LEU A 204 -1.79 8.51 -15.49
CA LEU A 204 -2.39 7.37 -16.18
C LEU A 204 -3.80 7.74 -16.67
N SER A 205 -4.26 7.02 -17.70
CA SER A 205 -5.64 7.01 -18.19
C SER A 205 -6.55 6.04 -17.44
N HIS A 206 -6.03 5.36 -16.42
CA HIS A 206 -6.65 4.23 -15.73
C HIS A 206 -6.42 4.34 -14.22
N ASN A 207 -7.25 3.66 -13.43
CA ASN A 207 -7.18 3.70 -11.97
C ASN A 207 -5.83 3.15 -11.46
N VAL A 208 -5.08 4.00 -10.74
CA VAL A 208 -3.70 3.70 -10.30
C VAL A 208 -3.65 2.61 -9.24
N ILE A 209 -4.73 2.44 -8.46
CA ILE A 209 -4.86 1.38 -7.45
C ILE A 209 -4.98 0.01 -8.13
N GLN A 210 -5.84 -0.11 -9.14
CA GLN A 210 -5.98 -1.32 -9.94
C GLN A 210 -4.66 -1.66 -10.67
N HIS A 211 -3.98 -0.65 -11.22
CA HIS A 211 -2.66 -0.81 -11.85
C HIS A 211 -1.62 -1.33 -10.85
N ALA A 212 -1.55 -0.76 -9.64
CA ALA A 212 -0.66 -1.22 -8.58
C ALA A 212 -0.86 -2.71 -8.23
N PHE A 213 -2.11 -3.17 -8.08
CA PHE A 213 -2.39 -4.59 -7.84
C PHE A 213 -2.03 -5.49 -9.02
N THR A 214 -2.19 -5.02 -10.26
CA THR A 214 -1.72 -5.73 -11.46
C THR A 214 -0.19 -5.85 -11.46
N ALA A 215 0.54 -4.77 -11.19
CA ALA A 215 1.99 -4.77 -11.07
C ALA A 215 2.49 -5.73 -9.97
N ILE A 216 1.93 -5.64 -8.76
CA ILE A 216 2.24 -6.54 -7.63
C ILE A 216 2.01 -8.01 -8.02
N THR A 217 0.85 -8.32 -8.63
CA THR A 217 0.51 -9.70 -9.02
C THR A 217 1.49 -10.22 -10.07
N ASN A 218 1.78 -9.44 -11.11
CA ASN A 218 2.72 -9.80 -12.17
C ASN A 218 4.13 -10.09 -11.63
N VAL A 219 4.62 -9.28 -10.67
CA VAL A 219 5.93 -9.49 -10.04
C VAL A 219 5.95 -10.74 -9.16
N HIS A 220 4.93 -10.95 -8.31
CA HIS A 220 4.85 -12.17 -7.49
C HIS A 220 4.71 -13.45 -8.34
N ASP A 221 3.96 -13.43 -9.44
CA ASP A 221 3.84 -14.59 -10.34
C ASP A 221 5.08 -14.80 -11.22
N TYR A 222 5.81 -13.73 -11.58
CA TYR A 222 7.14 -13.86 -12.16
C TYR A 222 8.11 -14.55 -11.19
N LEU A 223 8.15 -14.17 -9.91
CA LEU A 223 9.06 -14.77 -8.94
C LEU A 223 8.78 -16.27 -8.71
N ARG A 224 7.51 -16.67 -8.79
CA ARG A 224 7.07 -18.09 -8.71
C ARG A 224 7.45 -18.91 -9.94
N HIS A 225 7.21 -18.39 -11.14
CA HIS A 225 7.24 -19.17 -12.39
C HIS A 225 8.43 -18.85 -13.32
N ARG A 226 9.14 -17.75 -13.07
CA ARG A 226 10.25 -17.17 -13.85
C ARG A 226 9.95 -16.88 -15.32
N ASP A 227 8.67 -16.66 -15.66
CA ASP A 227 8.24 -16.24 -17.00
C ASP A 227 8.47 -14.73 -17.21
N VAL A 228 9.65 -14.37 -17.72
CA VAL A 228 10.07 -12.98 -18.01
C VAL A 228 9.14 -12.30 -19.04
N THR A 229 8.40 -13.05 -19.85
CA THR A 229 7.65 -12.50 -21.01
C THR A 229 6.43 -11.66 -20.61
N ARG A 230 6.03 -11.69 -19.33
CA ARG A 230 4.79 -11.08 -18.83
C ARG A 230 4.96 -9.78 -18.05
N ILE A 231 6.20 -9.35 -17.79
CA ILE A 231 6.49 -8.21 -16.91
C ILE A 231 6.36 -6.89 -17.71
N PRO A 232 5.40 -5.99 -17.40
CA PRO A 232 5.34 -4.67 -18.01
C PRO A 232 6.53 -3.80 -17.61
N ARG A 233 6.81 -2.74 -18.38
CA ARG A 233 7.92 -1.80 -18.13
C ARG A 233 7.44 -0.43 -17.64
N ASP A 234 6.33 -0.39 -16.93
CA ASP A 234 5.86 0.82 -16.26
C ASP A 234 6.70 1.13 -15.00
N PRO A 235 6.74 2.40 -14.54
CA PRO A 235 7.48 2.79 -13.34
C PRO A 235 7.17 1.99 -12.08
N THR A 236 5.92 1.55 -11.88
CA THR A 236 5.51 0.81 -10.67
C THR A 236 6.01 -0.63 -10.71
N THR A 237 5.83 -1.34 -11.84
CA THR A 237 6.39 -2.68 -12.02
C THR A 237 7.92 -2.66 -11.95
N LEU A 238 8.58 -1.65 -12.52
CA LEU A 238 10.04 -1.50 -12.44
C LEU A 238 10.52 -1.25 -11.00
N ALA A 239 9.91 -0.32 -10.27
CA ALA A 239 10.25 -0.05 -8.86
C ALA A 239 10.11 -1.28 -7.96
N LEU A 240 9.06 -2.09 -8.18
CA LEU A 240 8.91 -3.39 -7.53
C LEU A 240 10.05 -4.34 -7.93
N MET A 241 10.26 -4.56 -9.24
CA MET A 241 11.28 -5.48 -9.76
C MET A 241 12.68 -5.15 -9.24
N ASP A 242 13.07 -3.87 -9.23
CA ASP A 242 14.35 -3.40 -8.69
C ASP A 242 14.49 -3.79 -7.21
N ALA A 243 13.50 -3.46 -6.37
CA ALA A 243 13.52 -3.80 -4.94
C ALA A 243 13.48 -5.31 -4.65
N PHE A 244 12.81 -6.10 -5.49
CA PHE A 244 12.81 -7.57 -5.41
C PHE A 244 14.13 -8.21 -5.87
N ILE A 245 14.89 -7.55 -6.73
CA ILE A 245 16.25 -7.96 -7.15
C ILE A 245 17.28 -7.56 -6.09
N GLU A 246 17.16 -6.34 -5.52
CA GLU A 246 18.01 -5.88 -4.42
C GLU A 246 17.77 -6.67 -3.13
N ASN A 247 16.52 -7.04 -2.83
CA ASN A 247 16.17 -7.79 -1.62
C ASN A 247 15.09 -8.88 -1.87
N PRO A 248 15.48 -10.16 -1.96
CA PRO A 248 14.55 -11.28 -2.11
C PRO A 248 13.51 -11.40 -0.99
N ASP A 249 13.75 -10.85 0.20
CA ASP A 249 12.82 -10.93 1.33
C ASP A 249 11.50 -10.17 1.11
N MET A 250 11.46 -9.29 0.10
CA MET A 250 10.23 -8.72 -0.46
C MET A 250 9.18 -9.80 -0.80
N GLN A 251 9.59 -11.04 -1.12
CA GLN A 251 8.68 -12.16 -1.42
C GLN A 251 7.80 -12.61 -0.23
N HIS A 252 8.12 -12.16 0.97
CA HIS A 252 7.38 -12.52 2.20
C HIS A 252 6.29 -11.50 2.56
N PHE A 253 6.16 -10.41 1.81
CA PHE A 253 5.05 -9.46 1.93
C PHE A 253 3.76 -10.02 1.32
N HIS A 254 2.62 -9.61 1.87
CA HIS A 254 1.32 -9.99 1.34
C HIS A 254 0.96 -9.11 0.11
N PRO A 255 0.60 -9.70 -1.05
CA PRO A 255 0.32 -8.95 -2.28
C PRO A 255 -1.08 -8.32 -2.33
N GLY A 256 -2.00 -8.72 -1.45
CA GLY A 256 -3.38 -8.22 -1.40
C GLY A 256 -3.56 -6.95 -0.55
N LEU A 257 -4.81 -6.50 -0.48
CA LEU A 257 -5.23 -5.38 0.38
C LEU A 257 -5.07 -5.70 1.87
N SER A 258 -4.74 -4.66 2.65
CA SER A 258 -4.77 -4.73 4.11
C SER A 258 -6.17 -4.60 4.70
N THR A 259 -6.37 -5.12 5.92
CA THR A 259 -7.48 -4.69 6.80
C THR A 259 -7.24 -3.34 7.51
N SER A 260 -6.06 -2.73 7.35
CA SER A 260 -5.66 -1.48 8.02
C SER A 260 -5.25 -0.38 7.03
N THR A 261 -5.30 0.88 7.47
CA THR A 261 -4.85 2.05 6.70
C THR A 261 -3.57 2.65 7.28
N ALA A 262 -2.80 3.33 6.42
CA ALA A 262 -1.66 4.15 6.83
C ALA A 262 -2.07 5.59 7.13
N TYR A 263 -1.32 6.26 8.00
CA TYR A 263 -1.52 7.66 8.38
C TYR A 263 -0.22 8.42 8.23
N VAL A 264 -0.26 9.72 7.92
CA VAL A 264 0.93 10.56 8.04
C VAL A 264 1.29 10.69 9.52
N PHE A 265 2.57 10.58 9.87
CA PHE A 265 3.06 10.60 11.25
C PHE A 265 2.59 11.83 12.03
N SER A 266 2.61 13.01 11.39
CA SER A 266 2.08 14.27 11.91
C SER A 266 0.58 14.21 12.23
N ASP A 267 -0.26 13.76 11.29
CA ASP A 267 -1.70 13.60 11.54
C ASP A 267 -1.97 12.63 12.69
N ARG A 268 -1.20 11.54 12.76
CA ARG A 268 -1.38 10.48 13.77
C ARG A 268 -1.03 10.97 15.17
N ILE A 269 0.04 11.75 15.34
CA ILE A 269 0.37 12.43 16.59
C ILE A 269 -0.72 13.45 16.95
N LEU A 270 -1.04 14.36 16.03
CA LEU A 270 -1.92 15.49 16.28
C LEU A 270 -3.37 15.08 16.60
N ARG A 271 -3.86 13.98 16.03
CA ARG A 271 -5.27 13.56 16.16
C ARG A 271 -5.53 12.40 17.12
N LEU A 272 -4.55 11.52 17.38
CA LEU A 272 -4.74 10.40 18.30
C LEU A 272 -4.16 10.66 19.71
N ALA A 273 -3.32 11.70 19.88
CA ALA A 273 -2.62 12.01 21.14
C ALA A 273 -1.78 10.86 21.72
N ILE A 274 -1.46 9.85 20.90
CA ILE A 274 -0.55 8.75 21.25
C ILE A 274 0.87 9.28 21.15
N HIS A 275 1.68 9.08 22.20
CA HIS A 275 3.11 9.32 22.12
C HIS A 275 3.77 8.20 21.30
N ILE A 276 3.94 8.45 20.01
CA ILE A 276 4.64 7.57 19.07
C ILE A 276 6.12 7.98 19.09
N PRO A 277 7.07 7.07 19.38
CA PRO A 277 8.49 7.40 19.29
C PRO A 277 8.85 7.72 17.83
N GLU A 278 9.72 8.70 17.63
CA GLU A 278 10.15 9.10 16.30
C GLU A 278 10.88 7.94 15.58
N PRO A 279 10.63 7.76 14.26
CA PRO A 279 11.42 6.81 13.49
C PRO A 279 12.89 7.24 13.46
N PRO A 280 13.84 6.29 13.27
CA PRO A 280 15.25 6.60 13.39
C PRO A 280 15.68 7.59 12.30
N PRO A 281 16.45 8.64 12.65
CA PRO A 281 17.01 9.55 11.65
C PRO A 281 17.95 8.77 10.72
N ARG A 282 18.15 9.28 9.48
CA ARG A 282 19.01 8.62 8.49
C ARG A 282 20.41 8.35 9.06
N SER A 283 20.75 7.08 9.24
CA SER A 283 22.12 6.63 9.07
C SER A 283 22.55 6.98 7.65
N LEU A 284 23.53 7.88 7.53
CA LEU A 284 24.19 8.16 6.27
C LEU A 284 25.24 7.08 6.02
N THR A 285 24.87 6.11 5.18
CA THR A 285 25.74 5.10 4.58
C THR A 285 25.69 5.27 3.07
#